data_AF-A0A2A4CS37-F1
#
_entry.id   AF-A0A2A4CS37-F1
#
_cell.length_a   1.000
_cell.length_b   1.000
_cell.length_c   1.000
_cell.angle_alpha   90.00
_cell.angle_beta   90.00
_cell.angle_gamma   90.00
#
_symmetry.space_group_name_H-M   'P 1'
#
loop_
_entity.id
_entity.type
_entity.pdbx_description
1 polymer ?
#
loop_
_entity_poly.entity_id
_entity_poly.type
_entity_poly.pdbx_seq_one_letter_code
_entity_poly.pdbx_strand_id
1 'polypeptide(L)'
;MRSQFFVYGFLGLIGIGFAVPGAGQRMLALIENPGLALAAFRSGGDAIVARDAAEQIGSPVDHLSFRNFAWHADDAVAATDVGMPVFLDEVFAGWQPSVRADAPQVAGRLSLKEDCDLARPVAGARVAMIDVSQSSMEIGLQSWNQEAFRQAVADLIKAQRSTGSLRSTAKRYVDAGGRFEAVDVAITAQEVPVHLLLMGGKRGKLWNLHLAEGARLSGVTLLGGVGDALANLPADVPVEVLSRVAMAQCGGREAYPYDPEGFFYSNYRAGAVQQDEFERMNAERDAMAADWAAWMVAQYGIEPEGARIGYASGVAVLVGPLPAPEARVAWQPLAGASVQVADGAGEVLALIGDGLTGFEAAIEAKALELAGGSFETLRAYPRPALMLGGL
;
A
#
# COMPACT_ATOMS: atom_id res chain seq x y z
N MET A 1 -48.24 -11.07 19.56
CA MET A 1 -49.08 -12.24 19.24
C MET A 1 -49.25 -12.24 17.73
N ARG A 2 -48.81 -13.18 16.89
CA ARG A 2 -48.41 -14.59 17.02
C ARG A 2 -47.32 -14.86 15.98
N SER A 3 -46.34 -15.66 16.37
CA SER A 3 -45.32 -16.33 15.56
C SER A 3 -45.94 -17.33 14.58
N GLN A 4 -45.33 -17.54 13.40
CA GLN A 4 -45.29 -18.85 12.73
C GLN A 4 -43.95 -19.07 12.02
N PHE A 5 -43.26 -20.11 12.48
CA PHE A 5 -42.18 -20.82 11.81
C PHE A 5 -42.74 -21.63 10.64
N PHE A 6 -41.97 -21.76 9.54
CA PHE A 6 -42.01 -22.95 8.70
C PHE A 6 -40.62 -23.27 8.16
N VAL A 7 -40.12 -24.43 8.57
CA VAL A 7 -38.96 -25.14 8.05
C VAL A 7 -39.52 -26.25 7.15
N TYR A 8 -39.03 -26.38 5.92
CA TYR A 8 -38.97 -27.67 5.21
C TYR A 8 -37.72 -27.68 4.34
N GLY A 9 -36.86 -28.67 4.59
CA GLY A 9 -35.73 -29.00 3.72
C GLY A 9 -36.18 -29.89 2.57
N PHE A 10 -35.38 -29.90 1.49
CA PHE A 10 -35.35 -31.01 0.55
C PHE A 10 -33.96 -31.14 -0.07
N LEU A 11 -33.40 -32.35 0.07
CA LEU A 11 -32.19 -32.86 -0.58
C LEU A 11 -32.51 -33.22 -2.04
N GLY A 12 -31.58 -32.92 -2.95
CA GLY A 12 -31.62 -33.35 -4.34
C GLY A 12 -30.25 -33.31 -4.99
N LEU A 13 -29.46 -34.37 -4.79
CA LEU A 13 -28.24 -34.68 -5.53
C LEU A 13 -28.59 -35.17 -6.95
N ILE A 14 -28.07 -34.51 -7.98
CA ILE A 14 -27.90 -35.11 -9.31
C ILE A 14 -26.48 -34.81 -9.77
N GLY A 15 -25.65 -35.87 -9.83
CA GLY A 15 -24.35 -35.83 -10.48
C GLY A 15 -24.50 -36.09 -11.97
N ILE A 16 -23.83 -35.26 -12.78
CA ILE A 16 -23.60 -35.54 -14.20
C ILE A 16 -22.11 -35.26 -14.46
N GLY A 17 -21.34 -36.33 -14.65
CA GLY A 17 -19.95 -36.26 -15.10
C GLY A 17 -19.90 -36.20 -16.62
N PHE A 18 -19.22 -35.19 -17.17
CA PHE A 18 -18.76 -35.17 -18.55
C PHE A 18 -17.23 -35.25 -18.55
N ALA A 19 -16.70 -36.33 -19.11
CA ALA A 19 -15.28 -36.43 -19.46
C ALA A 19 -15.06 -35.73 -20.81
N VAL A 20 -14.26 -34.66 -20.84
CA VAL A 20 -13.82 -34.00 -22.08
C VAL A 20 -12.40 -34.47 -22.42
N PRO A 21 -12.19 -35.17 -23.54
CA PRO A 21 -10.84 -35.50 -24.00
C PRO A 21 -10.22 -34.27 -24.69
N GLY A 22 -9.08 -33.78 -24.18
CA GLY A 22 -8.35 -32.65 -24.78
C GLY A 22 -7.48 -31.81 -23.82
N ALA A 23 -7.52 -32.06 -22.52
CA ALA A 23 -6.80 -31.24 -21.52
C ALA A 23 -5.26 -31.23 -21.69
N GLY A 24 -4.67 -32.28 -22.28
CA GLY A 24 -3.21 -32.40 -22.41
C GLY A 24 -2.56 -31.42 -23.40
N GLN A 25 -3.29 -30.93 -24.42
CA GLN A 25 -2.69 -30.04 -25.42
C GLN A 25 -2.78 -28.54 -25.06
N ARG A 26 -3.66 -28.16 -24.12
CA ARG A 26 -3.71 -26.78 -23.61
C ARG A 26 -2.62 -26.48 -22.57
N MET A 27 -2.04 -27.51 -21.95
CA MET A 27 -1.03 -27.38 -20.89
C MET A 27 0.33 -26.93 -21.42
N LEU A 28 0.72 -27.35 -22.62
CA LEU A 28 1.96 -26.89 -23.27
C LEU A 28 1.87 -25.42 -23.75
N ALA A 29 0.68 -24.97 -24.15
CA ALA A 29 0.49 -23.58 -24.58
C ALA A 29 0.57 -22.55 -23.42
N LEU A 30 0.35 -22.98 -22.17
CA LEU A 30 0.47 -22.11 -20.99
C LEU A 30 1.93 -21.94 -20.50
N ILE A 31 2.81 -22.89 -20.81
CA ILE A 31 4.24 -22.82 -20.45
C ILE A 31 5.00 -21.92 -21.45
N GLU A 32 4.54 -21.86 -22.71
CA GLU A 32 5.22 -21.11 -23.77
C GLU A 32 4.73 -19.65 -23.94
N ASN A 33 3.67 -19.24 -23.22
CA ASN A 33 3.06 -17.93 -23.44
C ASN A 33 2.60 -17.24 -22.12
N PRO A 34 3.48 -16.44 -21.48
CA PRO A 34 3.18 -15.79 -20.20
C PRO A 34 1.97 -14.82 -20.25
N GLY A 35 1.57 -14.36 -21.44
CA GLY A 35 0.37 -13.53 -21.62
C GLY A 35 -0.96 -14.25 -21.36
N LEU A 36 -1.01 -15.59 -21.48
CA LEU A 36 -2.24 -16.37 -21.23
C LEU A 36 -2.46 -16.69 -19.75
N ALA A 37 -1.39 -16.85 -18.97
CA ALA A 37 -1.47 -16.98 -17.51
C ALA A 37 -2.01 -15.68 -16.88
N LEU A 38 -1.58 -14.53 -17.40
CA LEU A 38 -2.06 -13.21 -16.97
C LEU A 38 -3.57 -13.01 -17.22
N ALA A 39 -4.11 -13.55 -18.32
CA ALA A 39 -5.54 -13.47 -18.65
C ALA A 39 -6.40 -14.43 -17.79
N ALA A 40 -5.90 -15.64 -17.51
CA ALA A 40 -6.63 -16.63 -16.70
C ALA A 40 -6.71 -16.26 -15.21
N PHE A 41 -5.66 -15.63 -14.67
CA PHE A 41 -5.68 -15.09 -13.30
C PHE A 41 -6.53 -13.83 -13.17
N ARG A 42 -6.65 -13.02 -14.23
CA ARG A 42 -7.53 -11.83 -14.26
C ARG A 42 -9.02 -12.15 -14.39
N SER A 43 -9.40 -13.39 -14.75
CA SER A 43 -10.79 -13.78 -15.02
C SER A 43 -11.38 -14.78 -14.00
N GLY A 44 -10.78 -14.90 -12.81
CA GLY A 44 -11.30 -15.74 -11.72
C GLY A 44 -11.44 -17.24 -12.03
N GLY A 45 -10.62 -17.80 -12.92
CA GLY A 45 -10.74 -19.22 -13.32
C GLY A 45 -10.07 -20.20 -12.35
N ASP A 46 -10.81 -21.22 -11.92
CA ASP A 46 -10.36 -22.32 -11.05
C ASP A 46 -9.06 -22.99 -11.56
N ALA A 47 -7.97 -22.85 -10.82
CA ALA A 47 -6.73 -23.60 -11.03
C ALA A 47 -6.62 -24.75 -10.02
N ILE A 48 -7.05 -25.95 -10.42
CA ILE A 48 -6.96 -27.20 -9.66
C ILE A 48 -5.75 -28.04 -10.15
N VAL A 49 -4.81 -28.25 -9.22
CA VAL A 49 -3.95 -29.44 -8.96
C VAL A 49 -2.68 -29.69 -9.79
N ALA A 50 -1.55 -29.69 -9.07
CA ALA A 50 -0.67 -30.86 -8.92
C ALA A 50 -0.02 -30.82 -7.52
N ARG A 51 -0.50 -31.70 -6.62
CA ARG A 51 0.04 -31.94 -5.28
C ARG A 51 0.93 -33.17 -5.33
N ASP A 52 2.15 -33.05 -4.82
CA ASP A 52 2.77 -34.08 -3.98
C ASP A 52 3.90 -33.45 -3.14
N ALA A 53 3.85 -33.69 -1.82
CA ALA A 53 4.88 -33.49 -0.80
C ALA A 53 5.20 -32.09 -0.20
N ALA A 54 4.21 -31.20 -0.02
CA ALA A 54 4.31 -30.07 0.92
C ALA A 54 2.98 -29.93 1.69
N GLU A 55 2.87 -30.63 2.82
CA GLU A 55 1.67 -30.66 3.65
C GLU A 55 1.92 -29.86 4.93
N GLN A 56 1.76 -28.52 4.87
CA GLN A 56 1.22 -27.70 5.97
C GLN A 56 1.18 -26.19 5.70
N ILE A 57 1.83 -25.69 4.65
CA ILE A 57 1.67 -24.32 4.16
C ILE A 57 0.91 -24.46 2.84
N GLY A 58 -0.17 -23.70 2.64
CA GLY A 58 -1.05 -23.84 1.47
C GLY A 58 -0.33 -23.53 0.15
N SER A 59 -1.09 -23.33 -0.92
CA SER A 59 -0.53 -22.67 -2.11
C SER A 59 -0.32 -21.17 -1.80
N PRO A 60 0.71 -20.47 -2.32
CA PRO A 60 0.85 -19.01 -2.16
C PRO A 60 -0.42 -18.23 -2.52
N VAL A 61 -1.24 -18.73 -3.45
CA VAL A 61 -2.50 -18.10 -3.85
C VAL A 61 -3.58 -18.17 -2.77
N ASP A 62 -3.50 -19.13 -1.83
CA ASP A 62 -4.44 -19.27 -0.72
C ASP A 62 -4.31 -18.09 0.28
N HIS A 63 -3.20 -17.36 0.20
CA HIS A 63 -2.90 -16.16 0.98
C HIS A 63 -3.38 -14.87 0.31
N LEU A 64 -4.02 -14.99 -0.86
CA LEU A 64 -4.67 -13.89 -1.54
C LEU A 64 -6.18 -13.91 -1.26
N SER A 65 -6.73 -12.75 -1.00
CA SER A 65 -8.18 -12.55 -0.94
C SER A 65 -8.56 -11.37 -1.83
N PHE A 66 -9.55 -11.60 -2.68
CA PHE A 66 -10.14 -10.53 -3.47
C PHE A 66 -11.26 -9.88 -2.65
N ARG A 67 -11.03 -8.64 -2.20
CA ARG A 67 -12.01 -7.86 -1.43
C ARG A 67 -11.88 -6.39 -1.80
N ASN A 68 -12.98 -5.64 -1.70
CA ASN A 68 -13.00 -4.24 -2.13
C ASN A 68 -12.39 -4.03 -3.54
N PHE A 69 -12.57 -5.00 -4.43
CA PHE A 69 -12.21 -4.92 -5.84
C PHE A 69 -10.71 -4.82 -6.10
N ALA A 70 -9.93 -5.37 -5.18
CA ALA A 70 -8.51 -5.55 -5.36
C ALA A 70 -8.04 -6.82 -4.65
N TRP A 71 -6.90 -7.33 -5.09
CA TRP A 71 -6.19 -8.39 -4.39
C TRP A 71 -5.56 -7.84 -3.12
N HIS A 72 -5.71 -8.59 -2.03
CA HIS A 72 -5.05 -8.36 -0.77
C HIS A 72 -4.29 -9.62 -0.37
N ALA A 73 -2.98 -9.49 -0.19
CA ALA A 73 -2.16 -10.51 0.44
C ALA A 73 -2.24 -10.39 1.96
N ASP A 74 -2.14 -11.52 2.64
CA ASP A 74 -1.78 -11.56 4.06
C ASP A 74 -0.26 -11.46 4.26
N ASP A 75 0.19 -11.67 5.49
CA ASP A 75 1.57 -11.45 5.91
C ASP A 75 2.49 -12.65 5.60
N ALA A 76 2.08 -13.60 4.75
CA ALA A 76 2.87 -14.80 4.40
C ALA A 76 3.50 -14.75 3.00
N VAL A 77 3.05 -13.84 2.12
CA VAL A 77 3.45 -13.82 0.71
C VAL A 77 3.93 -12.45 0.22
N ALA A 78 4.84 -12.46 -0.75
CA ALA A 78 5.24 -11.28 -1.51
C ALA A 78 4.54 -11.24 -2.87
N ALA A 79 4.26 -10.02 -3.36
CA ALA A 79 3.87 -9.81 -4.75
C ALA A 79 5.07 -9.94 -5.69
N THR A 80 4.85 -10.40 -6.93
CA THR A 80 5.89 -10.52 -7.96
C THR A 80 5.49 -9.79 -9.24
N ASP A 81 6.48 -9.53 -10.11
CA ASP A 81 6.31 -8.93 -11.42
C ASP A 81 5.47 -9.78 -12.40
N VAL A 82 5.36 -11.09 -12.17
CA VAL A 82 4.50 -11.99 -12.93
C VAL A 82 3.10 -12.13 -12.33
N GLY A 83 2.79 -11.39 -11.26
CA GLY A 83 1.48 -11.35 -10.59
C GLY A 83 1.19 -12.54 -9.68
N MET A 84 2.06 -13.56 -9.67
CA MET A 84 1.93 -14.75 -8.82
C MET A 84 2.58 -14.52 -7.46
N PRO A 85 1.87 -14.73 -6.34
CA PRO A 85 2.48 -14.60 -5.02
C PRO A 85 3.52 -15.70 -4.78
N VAL A 86 4.52 -15.39 -3.97
CA VAL A 86 5.55 -16.33 -3.49
C VAL A 86 5.68 -16.23 -1.99
N PHE A 87 6.10 -17.29 -1.29
CA PHE A 87 6.23 -17.23 0.15
C PHE A 87 7.39 -16.33 0.58
N LEU A 88 7.23 -15.62 1.70
CA LEU A 88 8.27 -14.72 2.20
C LEU A 88 9.54 -15.47 2.61
N ASP A 89 9.43 -16.72 3.08
CA ASP A 89 10.59 -17.53 3.42
C ASP A 89 11.33 -18.06 2.19
N GLU A 90 10.68 -18.11 1.02
CA GLU A 90 11.33 -18.39 -0.27
C GLU A 90 12.08 -17.16 -0.80
N VAL A 91 11.66 -15.95 -0.43
CA VAL A 91 12.30 -14.70 -0.85
C VAL A 91 13.44 -14.31 0.08
N PHE A 92 13.19 -14.37 1.39
CA PHE A 92 14.05 -13.81 2.41
C PHE A 92 14.69 -14.88 3.30
N ALA A 93 15.94 -14.64 3.67
CA ALA A 93 16.58 -15.32 4.79
C ALA A 93 16.36 -14.49 6.07
N GLY A 94 15.68 -15.08 7.07
CA GLY A 94 15.50 -14.47 8.39
C GLY A 94 14.42 -13.40 8.51
N TRP A 95 13.42 -13.41 7.62
CA TRP A 95 12.30 -12.46 7.66
C TRP A 95 11.52 -12.51 8.98
N GLN A 96 11.01 -11.35 9.41
CA GLN A 96 10.21 -11.23 10.62
C GLN A 96 8.86 -10.54 10.35
N PRO A 97 7.75 -11.08 10.87
CA PRO A 97 6.42 -10.54 10.63
C PRO A 97 6.08 -9.27 11.41
N SER A 98 6.91 -8.87 12.36
CA SER A 98 6.63 -7.71 13.21
C SER A 98 7.83 -6.81 13.36
N VAL A 99 7.63 -5.55 12.99
CA VAL A 99 8.58 -4.44 13.10
C VAL A 99 8.04 -3.31 13.99
N ARG A 100 7.00 -3.61 14.78
CA ARG A 100 6.29 -2.60 15.58
C ARG A 100 7.18 -1.94 16.64
N ALA A 101 8.10 -2.71 17.19
CA ALA A 101 9.06 -2.26 18.19
C ALA A 101 10.35 -1.70 17.55
N ASP A 102 10.51 -1.80 16.23
CA ASP A 102 11.70 -1.31 15.55
C ASP A 102 11.70 0.23 15.61
N ALA A 103 12.82 0.76 16.07
CA ALA A 103 13.10 2.18 16.11
C ALA A 103 14.14 2.53 15.04
N PRO A 104 13.72 2.90 13.82
CA PRO A 104 14.64 3.40 12.82
C PRO A 104 15.25 4.74 13.24
N GLN A 105 16.42 5.07 12.70
CA GLN A 105 17.05 6.37 12.87
C GLN A 105 16.76 7.24 11.65
N VAL A 106 16.06 8.35 11.84
CA VAL A 106 15.85 9.33 10.75
C VAL A 106 17.18 10.03 10.47
N ALA A 107 17.83 9.65 9.37
CA ALA A 107 19.15 10.12 8.98
C ALA A 107 19.09 11.36 8.08
N GLY A 108 17.97 11.58 7.38
CA GLY A 108 17.84 12.71 6.46
C GLY A 108 16.41 12.95 6.00
N ARG A 109 16.23 14.11 5.37
CA ARG A 109 15.00 14.52 4.69
C ARG A 109 15.27 14.62 3.20
N LEU A 110 14.37 14.06 2.40
CA LEU A 110 14.37 14.14 0.95
C LEU A 110 13.56 15.34 0.52
N SER A 111 14.14 16.20 -0.31
CA SER A 111 13.43 17.37 -0.85
C SER A 111 12.42 16.94 -1.90
N LEU A 112 11.25 17.57 -1.87
CA LEU A 112 10.25 17.42 -2.91
C LEU A 112 10.71 18.16 -4.17
N LYS A 113 10.54 17.51 -5.32
CA LYS A 113 10.64 18.18 -6.62
C LYS A 113 9.39 19.01 -6.87
N GLU A 114 9.60 20.22 -7.37
CA GLU A 114 8.54 21.15 -7.77
C GLU A 114 8.39 21.23 -9.30
N ASP A 115 9.39 20.76 -10.05
CA ASP A 115 9.37 20.69 -11.50
C ASP A 115 8.95 19.30 -12.02
N CYS A 116 8.78 19.22 -13.34
CA CYS A 116 8.36 18.02 -14.05
C CYS A 116 9.52 17.31 -14.75
N ASP A 117 10.77 17.64 -14.41
CA ASP A 117 11.97 17.06 -15.00
C ASP A 117 12.49 15.95 -14.10
N LEU A 118 11.83 14.78 -14.17
CA LEU A 118 12.22 13.61 -13.40
C LEU A 118 13.44 12.94 -14.05
N ALA A 119 14.37 12.50 -13.21
CA ALA A 119 15.53 11.76 -13.64
C ALA A 119 15.07 10.48 -14.33
N ARG A 120 15.41 10.39 -15.62
CA ARG A 120 15.15 9.17 -16.39
C ARG A 120 16.00 8.03 -15.82
N PRO A 121 15.47 6.79 -15.83
CA PRO A 121 16.26 5.61 -15.56
C PRO A 121 17.51 5.58 -16.44
N VAL A 122 18.62 5.10 -15.88
CA VAL A 122 19.85 4.89 -16.66
C VAL A 122 19.53 4.00 -17.87
N ALA A 123 20.13 4.29 -19.02
CA ALA A 123 19.87 3.52 -20.24
C ALA A 123 20.08 2.01 -20.02
N GLY A 124 19.05 1.22 -20.34
CA GLY A 124 19.04 -0.23 -20.13
C GLY A 124 18.65 -0.69 -18.72
N ALA A 125 18.39 0.24 -17.79
CA ALA A 125 17.83 -0.10 -16.50
C ALA A 125 16.41 -0.65 -16.64
N ARG A 126 16.08 -1.65 -15.82
CA ARG A 126 14.72 -2.15 -15.67
C ARG A 126 13.95 -1.20 -14.75
N VAL A 127 12.75 -0.79 -15.13
CA VAL A 127 11.87 -0.01 -14.25
C VAL A 127 10.87 -0.94 -13.57
N ALA A 128 10.73 -0.83 -12.25
CA ALA A 128 9.76 -1.61 -11.47
C ALA A 128 8.84 -0.64 -10.71
N MET A 129 7.55 -0.65 -11.05
CA MET A 129 6.56 0.20 -10.40
C MET A 129 5.89 -0.57 -9.27
N ILE A 130 6.17 -0.18 -8.03
CA ILE A 130 5.61 -0.82 -6.84
C ILE A 130 4.42 -0.02 -6.35
N ASP A 131 3.26 -0.67 -6.28
CA ASP A 131 2.02 -0.07 -5.79
C ASP A 131 1.39 -0.97 -4.71
N VAL A 132 1.62 -0.58 -3.46
CA VAL A 132 1.04 -1.20 -2.26
C VAL A 132 0.31 -0.13 -1.47
N SER A 133 -1.01 -0.14 -1.52
CA SER A 133 -1.81 0.92 -0.89
C SER A 133 -1.83 0.81 0.64
N GLN A 134 -1.79 -0.40 1.19
CA GLN A 134 -1.85 -0.68 2.63
C GLN A 134 -0.88 -1.81 3.03
N SER A 135 -0.26 -1.69 4.20
CA SER A 135 0.47 -2.78 4.81
C SER A 135 0.05 -2.95 6.27
N SER A 136 -0.01 -4.20 6.72
CA SER A 136 -0.26 -4.60 8.12
C SER A 136 0.97 -4.41 9.02
N MET A 137 2.17 -4.23 8.43
CA MET A 137 3.41 -4.00 9.17
C MET A 137 3.48 -2.57 9.70
N GLU A 138 2.73 -2.27 10.75
CA GLU A 138 2.84 -0.99 11.46
C GLU A 138 4.20 -0.86 12.15
N ILE A 139 4.85 0.30 11.97
CA ILE A 139 6.10 0.62 12.67
C ILE A 139 5.89 1.70 13.74
N GLY A 140 6.84 1.77 14.68
CA GLY A 140 6.91 2.82 15.69
C GLY A 140 7.30 4.20 15.15
N LEU A 141 6.91 4.57 13.93
CA LEU A 141 7.15 5.89 13.35
C LEU A 141 5.82 6.56 13.00
N GLN A 142 5.70 7.84 13.32
CA GLN A 142 4.55 8.68 13.02
C GLN A 142 5.02 9.98 12.37
N SER A 143 4.20 10.50 11.46
CA SER A 143 4.32 11.87 10.95
C SER A 143 3.00 12.61 11.10
N TRP A 144 3.09 13.91 11.35
CA TRP A 144 1.95 14.82 11.26
C TRP A 144 2.41 16.21 10.89
N ASN A 145 1.58 16.94 10.15
CA ASN A 145 1.80 18.38 9.93
C ASN A 145 1.10 19.22 11.00
N GLN A 146 1.46 20.51 11.08
CA GLN A 146 0.87 21.42 12.06
C GLN A 146 -0.65 21.60 11.89
N GLU A 147 -1.17 21.56 10.65
CA GLU A 147 -2.60 21.70 10.40
C GLU A 147 -3.38 20.53 11.00
N ALA A 148 -2.94 19.31 10.71
CA ALA A 148 -3.50 18.08 11.28
C ALA A 148 -3.43 18.08 12.81
N PHE A 149 -2.30 18.55 13.37
CA PHE A 149 -2.15 18.69 14.82
C PHE A 149 -3.15 19.70 15.42
N ARG A 150 -3.27 20.90 14.84
CA ARG A 150 -4.21 21.94 15.30
C ARG A 150 -5.65 21.46 15.22
N GLN A 151 -6.03 20.84 14.11
CA GLN A 151 -7.36 20.29 13.90
C GLN A 151 -7.67 19.19 14.94
N ALA A 152 -6.70 18.30 15.19
CA ALA A 152 -6.86 17.23 16.18
C ALA A 152 -7.03 17.76 17.61
N VAL A 153 -6.25 18.78 18.00
CA VAL A 153 -6.42 19.49 19.29
C VAL A 153 -7.80 20.13 19.41
N ALA A 154 -8.24 20.83 18.37
CA ALA A 154 -9.54 21.49 18.35
C ALA A 154 -10.71 20.49 18.48
N ASP A 155 -10.63 19.39 17.75
CA ASP A 155 -11.65 18.34 17.81
C ASP A 155 -11.64 17.61 19.17
N LEU A 156 -10.48 17.42 19.82
CA LEU A 156 -10.40 16.81 21.16
C LEU A 156 -11.10 17.69 22.19
N ILE A 157 -10.82 19.00 22.17
CA ILE A 157 -11.48 19.99 23.03
C ILE A 157 -13.00 19.98 22.79
N LYS A 158 -13.43 19.90 21.52
CA LYS A 158 -14.85 19.85 21.14
C LYS A 158 -15.53 18.58 21.66
N ALA A 159 -14.90 17.41 21.50
CA ALA A 159 -15.41 16.14 21.98
C ALA A 159 -15.54 16.09 23.51
N GLN A 160 -14.54 16.64 24.21
CA GLN A 160 -14.54 16.74 25.67
C GLN A 160 -15.67 17.66 26.19
N ARG A 161 -15.98 18.74 25.45
CA ARG A 161 -17.11 19.62 25.78
C ARG A 161 -18.47 18.96 25.54
N SER A 162 -18.62 18.17 24.49
CA SER A 162 -19.93 17.62 24.07
C SER A 162 -20.28 16.31 24.75
N THR A 163 -19.31 15.39 24.88
CA THR A 163 -19.53 14.03 25.40
C THR A 163 -18.80 13.79 26.71
N GLY A 164 -17.77 14.58 26.99
CA GLY A 164 -17.00 14.43 28.20
C GLY A 164 -16.15 13.16 28.27
N SER A 165 -15.97 12.49 27.14
CA SER A 165 -15.15 11.30 26.99
C SER A 165 -14.03 11.58 25.99
N LEU A 166 -12.77 11.36 26.42
CA LEU A 166 -11.59 11.47 25.56
C LEU A 166 -11.39 10.21 24.68
N ARG A 167 -11.92 9.06 25.14
CA ARG A 167 -11.65 7.71 24.57
C ARG A 167 -12.09 7.52 23.12
N SER A 168 -13.19 8.12 22.68
CA SER A 168 -13.68 7.96 21.29
C SER A 168 -12.91 8.82 20.29
N THR A 169 -12.11 9.76 20.76
CA THR A 169 -11.43 10.76 19.93
C THR A 169 -9.97 10.38 19.65
N ALA A 170 -9.27 9.81 20.64
CA ALA A 170 -7.90 9.29 20.50
C ALA A 170 -7.68 8.41 19.26
N LYS A 171 -8.57 7.44 19.02
CA LYS A 171 -8.46 6.55 17.85
C LYS A 171 -8.52 7.32 16.52
N ARG A 172 -9.40 8.33 16.41
CA ARG A 172 -9.52 9.14 15.18
C ARG A 172 -8.26 9.94 14.90
N TYR A 173 -7.50 10.32 15.92
CA TYR A 173 -6.28 11.09 15.75
C TYR A 173 -5.07 10.22 15.48
N VAL A 174 -4.97 9.02 16.05
CA VAL A 174 -3.92 8.06 15.66
C VAL A 174 -4.04 7.69 14.18
N ASP A 175 -5.26 7.61 13.66
CA ASP A 175 -5.53 7.44 12.22
C ASP A 175 -5.13 8.70 11.41
N ALA A 176 -5.12 9.90 12.02
CA ALA A 176 -4.80 11.18 11.37
C ALA A 176 -3.31 11.57 11.41
N GLY A 177 -2.58 11.24 12.49
CA GLY A 177 -1.11 11.39 12.59
C GLY A 177 -0.36 10.18 12.04
N GLY A 178 -0.91 9.61 10.96
CA GLY A 178 -0.64 8.32 10.35
C GLY A 178 0.61 7.60 10.86
N ARG A 179 0.42 6.48 11.57
CA ARG A 179 1.50 5.51 11.74
C ARG A 179 1.96 5.07 10.36
N PHE A 180 3.28 5.02 10.19
CA PHE A 180 3.88 4.46 8.99
C PHE A 180 3.58 2.97 8.92
N GLU A 181 3.41 2.50 7.69
CA GLU A 181 3.31 1.10 7.36
C GLU A 181 4.56 0.72 6.56
N ALA A 182 5.28 -0.30 7.01
CA ALA A 182 6.45 -0.80 6.31
C ALA A 182 6.06 -1.71 5.15
N VAL A 183 6.84 -1.67 4.06
CA VAL A 183 6.77 -2.63 2.96
C VAL A 183 8.19 -3.08 2.65
N ASP A 184 8.45 -4.38 2.74
CA ASP A 184 9.72 -4.96 2.38
C ASP A 184 9.84 -5.10 0.85
N VAL A 185 10.89 -4.56 0.26
CA VAL A 185 11.16 -4.66 -1.18
C VAL A 185 12.43 -5.48 -1.38
N ALA A 186 12.28 -6.73 -1.81
CA ALA A 186 13.39 -7.58 -2.21
C ALA A 186 13.77 -7.31 -3.67
N ILE A 187 15.03 -7.00 -3.94
CA ILE A 187 15.56 -6.81 -5.28
C ILE A 187 16.56 -7.93 -5.59
N THR A 188 16.16 -8.84 -6.49
CA THR A 188 16.94 -10.00 -6.93
C THR A 188 17.39 -9.90 -8.38
N ALA A 189 16.92 -8.91 -9.14
CA ALA A 189 17.37 -8.68 -10.51
C ALA A 189 18.85 -8.26 -10.54
N GLN A 190 19.69 -9.07 -11.20
CA GLN A 190 21.15 -8.86 -11.29
C GLN A 190 21.61 -8.48 -12.71
N GLU A 191 20.85 -8.87 -13.74
CA GLU A 191 21.24 -8.70 -15.14
C GLU A 191 21.40 -7.22 -15.53
N VAL A 192 20.47 -6.38 -15.07
CA VAL A 192 20.45 -4.94 -15.30
C VAL A 192 20.11 -4.21 -14.00
N PRO A 193 20.58 -2.96 -13.81
CA PRO A 193 20.17 -2.18 -12.65
C PRO A 193 18.66 -1.92 -12.68
N VAL A 194 18.06 -1.79 -11.50
CA VAL A 194 16.64 -1.51 -11.32
C VAL A 194 16.43 -0.06 -10.92
N HIS A 195 15.49 0.61 -11.59
CA HIS A 195 14.92 1.88 -11.15
C HIS A 195 13.57 1.61 -10.49
N LEU A 196 13.44 1.95 -9.21
CA LEU A 196 12.20 1.73 -8.47
C LEU A 196 11.29 2.95 -8.59
N LEU A 197 10.03 2.74 -8.99
CA LEU A 197 8.97 3.73 -8.85
C LEU A 197 8.05 3.29 -7.72
N LEU A 198 8.05 4.01 -6.60
CA LEU A 198 7.30 3.62 -5.41
C LEU A 198 6.07 4.54 -5.28
N MET A 199 4.89 3.94 -5.40
CA MET A 199 3.62 4.67 -5.36
C MET A 199 3.19 4.90 -3.92
N GLY A 200 3.14 6.17 -3.52
CA GLY A 200 2.75 6.60 -2.20
C GLY A 200 1.27 6.41 -1.92
N GLY A 201 0.97 5.99 -0.69
CA GLY A 201 -0.38 5.73 -0.22
C GLY A 201 -1.08 6.95 0.39
N LYS A 202 -2.22 6.71 1.04
CA LYS A 202 -2.89 7.72 1.90
C LYS A 202 -2.21 7.91 3.25
N ARG A 203 -1.40 6.92 3.65
CA ARG A 203 -0.62 6.89 4.89
C ARG A 203 0.85 6.80 4.51
N GLY A 204 1.72 7.39 5.32
CA GLY A 204 3.17 7.27 5.13
C GLY A 204 3.59 5.82 5.00
N LYS A 205 4.31 5.50 3.93
CA LYS A 205 4.91 4.19 3.71
C LYS A 205 6.39 4.25 4.02
N LEU A 206 6.90 3.26 4.75
CA LEU A 206 8.34 3.05 4.86
C LEU A 206 8.72 1.88 3.96
N TRP A 207 9.40 2.17 2.86
CA TRP A 207 9.91 1.19 1.92
C TRP A 207 11.26 0.67 2.42
N ASN A 208 11.29 -0.57 2.91
CA ASN A 208 12.49 -1.22 3.43
C ASN A 208 13.17 -1.99 2.30
N LEU A 209 14.33 -1.53 1.85
CA LEU A 209 14.97 -2.08 0.66
C LEU A 209 15.97 -3.19 1.02
N HIS A 210 15.84 -4.34 0.35
CA HIS A 210 16.70 -5.51 0.55
C HIS A 210 17.30 -5.93 -0.78
N LEU A 211 18.60 -5.76 -0.97
CA LEU A 211 19.28 -6.12 -2.20
C LEU A 211 19.92 -7.50 -2.06
N ALA A 212 19.66 -8.39 -3.03
CA ALA A 212 20.43 -9.61 -3.19
C ALA A 212 21.88 -9.29 -3.57
N GLU A 213 22.79 -10.25 -3.39
CA GLU A 213 24.15 -10.11 -3.88
C GLU A 213 24.16 -9.86 -5.40
N GLY A 214 24.91 -8.85 -5.84
CA GLY A 214 25.00 -8.46 -7.26
C GLY A 214 23.81 -7.65 -7.80
N ALA A 215 22.71 -7.51 -7.06
CA ALA A 215 21.61 -6.63 -7.44
C ALA A 215 22.04 -5.17 -7.33
N ARG A 216 21.54 -4.32 -8.23
CA ARG A 216 21.90 -2.89 -8.31
C ARG A 216 20.68 -2.04 -8.52
N LEU A 217 20.65 -0.89 -7.85
CA LEU A 217 19.67 0.17 -8.08
C LEU A 217 20.31 1.28 -8.94
N SER A 218 19.60 1.74 -9.96
CA SER A 218 19.98 2.96 -10.69
C SER A 218 19.38 4.22 -10.07
N GLY A 219 18.30 4.08 -9.29
CA GLY A 219 17.59 5.20 -8.68
C GLY A 219 16.27 4.76 -8.05
N VAL A 220 15.70 5.64 -7.23
CA VAL A 220 14.37 5.49 -6.64
C VAL A 220 13.58 6.77 -6.88
N THR A 221 12.36 6.63 -7.38
CA THR A 221 11.41 7.74 -7.48
C THR A 221 10.19 7.44 -6.63
N LEU A 222 9.94 8.29 -5.62
CA LEU A 222 8.72 8.28 -4.82
C LEU A 222 7.66 9.13 -5.52
N LEU A 223 6.54 8.52 -5.89
CA LEU A 223 5.44 9.18 -6.59
C LEU A 223 4.21 9.28 -5.70
N GLY A 224 3.72 10.49 -5.45
CA GLY A 224 2.49 10.73 -4.71
C GLY A 224 2.62 10.73 -3.18
N GLY A 225 3.78 10.36 -2.63
CA GLY A 225 4.02 10.19 -1.20
C GLY A 225 4.75 11.36 -0.54
N VAL A 226 4.00 12.29 0.05
CA VAL A 226 4.55 13.18 1.10
C VAL A 226 4.52 12.41 2.41
N GLY A 227 5.62 12.42 3.16
CA GLY A 227 5.76 11.62 4.37
C GLY A 227 5.99 10.12 4.10
N ASP A 228 6.33 9.72 2.87
CA ASP A 228 6.90 8.38 2.63
C ASP A 228 8.39 8.36 3.03
N ALA A 229 8.92 7.17 3.28
CA ALA A 229 10.28 6.99 3.75
C ALA A 229 10.96 5.79 3.09
N LEU A 230 12.29 5.85 3.03
CA LEU A 230 13.16 4.79 2.54
C LEU A 230 14.08 4.35 3.68
N ALA A 231 14.16 3.03 3.91
CA ALA A 231 15.13 2.42 4.80
C ALA A 231 16.10 1.54 4.00
N ASN A 232 17.32 1.40 4.53
CA ASN A 232 18.36 0.53 3.97
C ASN A 232 18.70 0.83 2.49
N LEU A 233 18.51 2.09 2.07
CA LEU A 233 18.92 2.57 0.76
C LEU A 233 20.45 2.69 0.68
N PRO A 234 21.11 2.13 -0.36
CA PRO A 234 22.53 2.37 -0.59
C PRO A 234 22.84 3.87 -0.77
N ALA A 235 23.94 4.32 -0.18
CA ALA A 235 24.24 5.76 -0.05
C ALA A 235 24.46 6.51 -1.37
N ASP A 236 24.77 5.79 -2.45
CA ASP A 236 25.04 6.31 -3.79
C ASP A 236 23.81 6.28 -4.72
N VAL A 237 22.68 5.73 -4.28
CA VAL A 237 21.48 5.64 -5.09
C VAL A 237 20.71 6.96 -5.06
N PRO A 238 20.50 7.62 -6.21
CA PRO A 238 19.75 8.88 -6.25
C PRO A 238 18.28 8.64 -5.93
N VAL A 239 17.69 9.58 -5.19
CA VAL A 239 16.27 9.58 -4.85
C VAL A 239 15.62 10.85 -5.33
N GLU A 240 14.48 10.70 -5.98
CA GLU A 240 13.59 11.80 -6.32
C GLU A 240 12.22 11.60 -5.68
N VAL A 241 11.60 12.70 -5.26
CA VAL A 241 10.28 12.67 -4.63
C VAL A 241 9.38 13.65 -5.35
N LEU A 242 8.27 13.16 -5.88
CA LEU A 242 7.24 13.99 -6.48
C LEU A 242 5.95 13.85 -5.68
N SER A 243 5.55 14.91 -4.99
CA SER A 243 4.30 14.91 -4.21
C SER A 243 3.08 14.67 -5.12
N ARG A 244 1.96 14.21 -4.55
CA ARG A 244 0.72 14.01 -5.34
C ARG A 244 0.25 15.29 -6.03
N VAL A 245 0.47 16.45 -5.40
CA VAL A 245 0.13 17.77 -5.96
C VAL A 245 1.04 18.10 -7.14
N ALA A 246 2.36 17.99 -6.96
CA ALA A 246 3.34 18.25 -8.03
C ALA A 246 3.17 17.28 -9.20
N MET A 247 2.95 15.99 -8.92
CA MET A 247 2.66 14.97 -9.92
C MET A 247 1.44 15.35 -10.77
N ALA A 248 0.35 15.76 -10.14
CA ALA A 248 -0.86 16.20 -10.84
C ALA A 248 -0.65 17.48 -11.67
N GLN A 249 0.21 18.40 -11.21
CA GLN A 249 0.62 19.59 -11.98
C GLN A 249 1.45 19.21 -13.21
N CYS A 250 2.25 18.16 -13.11
CA CYS A 250 3.01 17.58 -14.21
C CYS A 250 2.19 16.67 -15.15
N GLY A 251 0.87 16.62 -14.96
CA GLY A 251 -0.04 15.78 -15.75
C GLY A 251 -0.10 14.31 -15.29
N GLY A 252 0.71 13.91 -14.32
CA GLY A 252 0.67 12.58 -13.73
C GLY A 252 -0.50 12.46 -12.76
N ARG A 253 -1.57 11.78 -13.18
CA ARG A 253 -2.71 11.45 -12.31
C ARG A 253 -2.93 9.96 -12.36
N GLU A 254 -2.46 9.28 -11.32
CA GLU A 254 -2.65 7.84 -11.17
C GLU A 254 -4.12 7.45 -11.38
N ALA A 255 -4.36 6.63 -12.40
CA ALA A 255 -5.67 6.09 -12.72
C ALA A 255 -5.51 4.76 -13.45
N TYR A 256 -6.45 3.86 -13.20
CA TYR A 256 -6.55 2.57 -13.86
C TYR A 256 -7.99 2.36 -14.32
N PRO A 257 -8.23 1.60 -15.40
CA PRO A 257 -9.57 1.22 -15.81
C PRO A 257 -10.32 0.55 -14.66
N TYR A 258 -11.65 0.65 -14.68
CA TYR A 258 -12.44 -0.11 -13.73
C TYR A 258 -12.32 -1.60 -14.02
N ASP A 259 -12.12 -2.39 -12.97
CA ASP A 259 -12.17 -3.84 -13.05
C ASP A 259 -13.58 -4.28 -13.51
N PRO A 260 -13.70 -5.05 -14.62
CA PRO A 260 -14.97 -5.61 -15.09
C PRO A 260 -15.67 -6.55 -14.08
N GLU A 261 -14.91 -7.12 -13.16
CA GLU A 261 -15.41 -7.94 -12.04
C GLU A 261 -15.69 -7.09 -10.79
N GLY A 262 -15.32 -5.81 -10.82
CA GLY A 262 -15.40 -4.86 -9.73
C GLY A 262 -16.80 -4.33 -9.40
N PHE A 263 -16.88 -3.51 -8.34
CA PHE A 263 -18.12 -2.94 -7.79
C PHE A 263 -18.94 -2.19 -8.81
N PHE A 264 -18.23 -1.40 -9.62
CA PHE A 264 -18.84 -0.47 -10.55
C PHE A 264 -19.63 -1.25 -11.60
N TYR A 265 -19.02 -2.28 -12.19
CA TYR A 265 -19.67 -3.22 -13.10
C TYR A 265 -20.73 -4.08 -12.40
N SER A 266 -20.50 -4.53 -11.16
CA SER A 266 -21.50 -5.28 -10.39
C SER A 266 -22.77 -4.46 -10.14
N ASN A 267 -22.64 -3.18 -9.77
CA ASN A 267 -23.78 -2.29 -9.54
C ASN A 267 -24.52 -1.98 -10.84
N TYR A 268 -23.78 -1.77 -11.93
CA TYR A 268 -24.39 -1.63 -13.25
C TYR A 268 -25.19 -2.87 -13.65
N ARG A 269 -24.61 -4.08 -13.50
CA ARG A 269 -25.30 -5.35 -13.77
C ARG A 269 -26.53 -5.57 -12.87
N ALA A 270 -26.49 -5.06 -11.64
CA ALA A 270 -27.62 -5.09 -10.71
C ALA A 270 -28.68 -4.00 -10.97
N GLY A 271 -28.48 -3.12 -11.95
CA GLY A 271 -29.38 -2.01 -12.26
C GLY A 271 -29.34 -0.85 -11.25
N ALA A 272 -28.32 -0.80 -10.39
CA ALA A 272 -28.14 0.25 -9.39
C ALA A 272 -27.49 1.53 -9.98
N VAL A 273 -26.85 1.41 -11.15
CA VAL A 273 -26.30 2.53 -11.93
C VAL A 273 -26.97 2.50 -13.29
N GLN A 274 -27.44 3.66 -13.76
CA GLN A 274 -28.06 3.76 -15.08
C GLN A 274 -27.04 3.60 -16.19
N GLN A 275 -27.46 3.12 -17.36
CA GLN A 275 -26.55 2.84 -18.48
C GLN A 275 -25.76 4.09 -18.93
N ASP A 276 -26.43 5.24 -19.04
CA ASP A 276 -25.81 6.50 -19.43
C ASP A 276 -24.78 6.98 -18.39
N GLU A 277 -25.09 6.86 -17.11
CA GLU A 277 -24.15 7.14 -16.02
C GLU A 277 -22.95 6.20 -16.05
N PHE A 278 -23.19 4.90 -16.25
CA PHE A 278 -22.15 3.89 -16.36
C PHE A 278 -21.21 4.16 -17.53
N GLU A 279 -21.75 4.38 -18.73
CA GLU A 279 -20.96 4.67 -19.94
C GLU A 279 -20.14 5.95 -19.76
N ARG A 280 -20.72 7.01 -19.20
CA ARG A 280 -20.01 8.26 -18.92
C ARG A 280 -18.88 8.06 -17.93
N MET A 281 -19.14 7.44 -16.78
CA MET A 281 -18.13 7.22 -15.74
C MET A 281 -17.02 6.27 -16.21
N ASN A 282 -17.36 5.23 -16.99
CA ASN A 282 -16.37 4.33 -17.56
C ASN A 282 -15.48 5.07 -18.57
N ALA A 283 -16.07 5.84 -19.49
CA ALA A 283 -15.33 6.64 -20.46
C ALA A 283 -14.43 7.69 -19.80
N GLU A 284 -14.93 8.38 -18.76
CA GLU A 284 -14.13 9.33 -17.97
C GLU A 284 -12.94 8.61 -17.30
N ARG A 285 -13.14 7.42 -16.75
CA ARG A 285 -12.09 6.64 -16.10
C ARG A 285 -11.05 6.12 -17.08
N ASP A 286 -11.50 5.62 -18.25
CA ASP A 286 -10.63 5.13 -19.31
C ASP A 286 -9.76 6.27 -19.88
N ALA A 287 -10.33 7.47 -20.04
CA ALA A 287 -9.57 8.65 -20.44
C ALA A 287 -8.48 9.00 -19.41
N MET A 288 -8.80 8.98 -18.11
CA MET A 288 -7.81 9.21 -17.06
C MET A 288 -6.70 8.14 -17.06
N ALA A 289 -7.06 6.87 -17.27
CA ALA A 289 -6.09 5.77 -17.34
C ALA A 289 -5.17 5.91 -18.57
N ALA A 290 -5.71 6.35 -19.71
CA ALA A 290 -4.93 6.62 -20.91
C ALA A 290 -3.95 7.80 -20.70
N ASP A 291 -4.39 8.88 -20.05
CA ASP A 291 -3.52 10.01 -19.70
C ASP A 291 -2.39 9.57 -18.75
N TRP A 292 -2.70 8.74 -17.75
CA TRP A 292 -1.71 8.17 -16.85
C TRP A 292 -0.68 7.30 -17.57
N ALA A 293 -1.13 6.39 -18.44
CA ALA A 293 -0.26 5.54 -19.24
C ALA A 293 0.65 6.37 -20.16
N ALA A 294 0.10 7.35 -20.87
CA ALA A 294 0.87 8.25 -21.71
C ALA A 294 1.94 9.02 -20.93
N TRP A 295 1.61 9.48 -19.72
CA TRP A 295 2.58 10.14 -18.84
C TRP A 295 3.69 9.19 -18.39
N MET A 296 3.36 7.97 -17.97
CA MET A 296 4.35 6.96 -17.56
C MET A 296 5.28 6.53 -18.70
N VAL A 297 4.75 6.38 -19.91
CA VAL A 297 5.55 6.12 -21.11
C VAL A 297 6.48 7.29 -21.41
N ALA A 298 5.98 8.54 -21.31
CA ALA A 298 6.80 9.72 -21.57
C ALA A 298 7.94 9.90 -20.56
N GLN A 299 7.70 9.61 -19.28
CA GLN A 299 8.67 9.78 -18.20
C GLN A 299 9.65 8.61 -18.08
N TYR A 300 9.14 7.38 -18.15
CA TYR A 300 9.88 6.17 -17.79
C TYR A 300 9.93 5.10 -18.90
N GLY A 301 9.19 5.29 -20.00
CA GLY A 301 9.14 4.33 -21.10
C GLY A 301 8.41 3.03 -20.74
N ILE A 302 7.49 3.06 -19.77
CA ILE A 302 6.75 1.88 -19.33
C ILE A 302 5.24 2.04 -19.46
N GLU A 303 4.57 0.93 -19.73
CA GLU A 303 3.13 0.80 -19.56
C GLU A 303 2.82 0.46 -18.09
N PRO A 304 2.05 1.29 -17.36
CA PRO A 304 1.90 1.14 -15.92
C PRO A 304 1.24 -0.19 -15.53
N GLU A 305 0.23 -0.67 -16.27
CA GLU A 305 -0.44 -1.93 -15.93
C GLU A 305 0.47 -3.16 -16.05
N GLY A 306 1.42 -3.14 -16.99
CA GLY A 306 2.35 -4.25 -17.20
C GLY A 306 3.57 -4.20 -16.29
N ALA A 307 3.92 -3.02 -15.78
CA ALA A 307 5.09 -2.81 -14.92
C ALA A 307 4.75 -2.78 -13.42
N ARG A 308 3.46 -2.80 -13.07
CA ARG A 308 2.97 -2.75 -11.69
C ARG A 308 3.27 -4.06 -10.94
N ILE A 309 3.84 -3.91 -9.76
CA ILE A 309 4.07 -4.97 -8.79
C ILE A 309 3.41 -4.57 -7.48
N GLY A 310 2.58 -5.44 -6.92
CA GLY A 310 1.93 -5.20 -5.63
C GLY A 310 0.44 -5.50 -5.62
N TYR A 311 -0.13 -5.39 -4.43
CA TYR A 311 -1.52 -5.66 -4.11
C TYR A 311 -2.10 -4.44 -3.37
N ALA A 312 -3.43 -4.32 -3.30
CA ALA A 312 -4.03 -3.23 -2.51
C ALA A 312 -3.64 -3.30 -1.03
N SER A 313 -3.39 -4.51 -0.52
CA SER A 313 -2.65 -4.70 0.72
C SER A 313 -1.63 -5.83 0.59
N GLY A 314 -0.46 -5.63 1.17
CA GLY A 314 0.61 -6.62 1.24
C GLY A 314 1.80 -6.10 2.03
N VAL A 315 2.63 -7.02 2.51
CA VAL A 315 3.78 -6.70 3.36
C VAL A 315 5.11 -6.66 2.61
N ALA A 316 5.19 -7.34 1.47
CA ALA A 316 6.42 -7.38 0.68
C ALA A 316 6.21 -7.50 -0.82
N VAL A 317 7.27 -7.15 -1.55
CA VAL A 317 7.36 -7.21 -3.01
C VAL A 317 8.70 -7.78 -3.43
N LEU A 318 8.69 -8.67 -4.41
CA LEU A 318 9.88 -9.21 -5.07
C LEU A 318 10.06 -8.55 -6.46
N VAL A 319 11.22 -7.95 -6.67
CA VAL A 319 11.64 -7.33 -7.94
C VAL A 319 12.76 -8.15 -8.57
N GLY A 320 12.39 -8.99 -9.53
CA GLY A 320 13.29 -9.93 -10.19
C GLY A 320 12.86 -11.38 -9.99
N PRO A 321 13.69 -12.34 -10.42
CA PRO A 321 13.37 -13.76 -10.29
C PRO A 321 13.35 -14.20 -8.82
N LEU A 322 12.57 -15.25 -8.52
CA LEU A 322 12.64 -15.92 -7.21
C LEU A 322 14.06 -16.45 -6.98
N PRO A 323 14.71 -16.11 -5.86
CA PRO A 323 16.07 -16.57 -5.59
C PRO A 323 16.09 -18.08 -5.29
N ALA A 324 17.22 -18.72 -5.59
CA ALA A 324 17.49 -20.07 -5.09
C ALA A 324 17.57 -20.07 -3.56
N PRO A 325 17.32 -21.22 -2.87
CA PRO A 325 17.32 -21.28 -1.40
C PRO A 325 18.58 -20.70 -0.72
N GLU A 326 19.75 -20.93 -1.31
CA GLU A 326 21.05 -20.42 -0.84
C GLU A 326 21.31 -18.95 -1.19
N ALA A 327 20.52 -18.39 -2.13
CA ALA A 327 20.64 -17.03 -2.65
C ALA A 327 19.49 -16.11 -2.16
N ARG A 328 18.70 -16.58 -1.18
CA ARG A 328 17.63 -15.78 -0.55
C ARG A 328 18.18 -14.46 -0.05
N VAL A 329 17.38 -13.41 -0.18
CA VAL A 329 17.78 -12.06 0.20
C VAL A 329 17.89 -11.98 1.72
N ALA A 330 19.03 -11.56 2.25
CA ALA A 330 19.16 -11.34 3.68
C ALA A 330 18.22 -10.20 4.10
N TRP A 331 17.27 -10.51 5.01
CA TRP A 331 16.34 -9.50 5.51
C TRP A 331 17.06 -8.53 6.44
N GLN A 332 16.91 -7.24 6.16
CA GLN A 332 17.48 -6.15 6.97
C GLN A 332 16.43 -5.59 7.93
N PRO A 333 16.68 -5.61 9.25
CA PRO A 333 15.74 -5.06 10.23
C PRO A 333 15.64 -3.54 10.09
N LEU A 334 14.54 -2.97 10.61
CA LEU A 334 14.38 -1.52 10.71
C LEU A 334 15.02 -0.97 11.98
N ALA A 335 15.22 -1.82 13.00
CA ALA A 335 15.96 -1.47 14.21
C ALA A 335 17.37 -0.96 13.85
N GLY A 336 17.60 0.34 14.09
CA GLY A 336 18.88 1.00 13.77
C GLY A 336 19.10 1.31 12.28
N ALA A 337 18.12 1.03 11.41
CA ALA A 337 18.21 1.39 10.01
C ALA A 337 18.25 2.91 9.83
N SER A 338 19.05 3.36 8.85
CA SER A 338 19.10 4.74 8.42
C SER A 338 17.91 5.03 7.49
N VAL A 339 17.05 5.97 7.90
CA VAL A 339 15.82 6.31 7.19
C VAL A 339 15.88 7.71 6.59
N GLN A 340 15.53 7.81 5.31
CA GLN A 340 15.34 9.07 4.61
C GLN A 340 13.84 9.30 4.39
N VAL A 341 13.31 10.44 4.82
CA VAL A 341 11.86 10.75 4.76
C VAL A 341 11.60 11.85 3.74
N ALA A 342 10.64 11.64 2.84
CA ALA A 342 10.07 12.65 1.96
C ALA A 342 9.48 13.82 2.75
N ASP A 343 10.12 14.98 2.66
CA ASP A 343 9.77 16.14 3.48
C ASP A 343 8.46 16.79 3.02
N GLY A 344 7.38 16.60 3.77
CA GLY A 344 6.26 17.53 3.71
C GLY A 344 6.60 18.79 4.49
N ALA A 345 6.54 19.96 3.85
CA ALA A 345 6.77 21.22 4.54
C ALA A 345 5.96 21.30 5.86
N GLY A 346 6.65 21.39 7.00
CA GLY A 346 6.02 21.48 8.32
C GLY A 346 5.61 20.15 8.97
N GLU A 347 6.10 19.00 8.46
CA GLU A 347 5.91 17.70 9.11
C GLU A 347 6.84 17.48 10.30
N VAL A 348 6.23 17.09 11.42
CA VAL A 348 6.87 16.57 12.62
C VAL A 348 6.94 15.07 12.51
N LEU A 349 8.14 14.52 12.65
CA LEU A 349 8.39 13.08 12.74
C LEU A 349 8.61 12.71 14.19
N ALA A 350 7.95 11.64 14.64
CA ALA A 350 8.14 11.11 15.98
C ALA A 350 8.27 9.58 15.96
N LEU A 351 9.28 9.09 16.68
CA LEU A 351 9.40 7.68 17.01
C LEU A 351 8.55 7.39 18.25
N ILE A 352 7.70 6.37 18.15
CA ILE A 352 6.96 5.79 19.27
C ILE A 352 7.92 4.84 20.00
N GLY A 353 8.74 5.38 20.91
CA GLY A 353 9.53 4.59 21.87
C GLY A 353 8.78 4.37 23.20
N ASP A 354 9.40 3.61 24.12
CA ASP A 354 8.89 3.24 25.46
C ASP A 354 8.70 4.43 26.45
N GLY A 355 8.59 5.66 25.96
CA GLY A 355 8.44 6.85 26.82
C GLY A 355 8.33 8.21 26.14
N LEU A 356 8.18 8.30 24.81
CA LEU A 356 7.90 9.56 24.12
C LEU A 356 6.43 9.67 23.72
N THR A 357 5.90 10.87 23.86
CA THR A 357 4.52 11.26 23.55
C THR A 357 4.26 11.15 22.05
N GLY A 358 3.71 10.02 21.59
CA GLY A 358 3.16 9.90 20.24
C GLY A 358 2.13 10.99 19.94
N PHE A 359 1.67 11.08 18.68
CA PHE A 359 0.75 12.14 18.24
C PHE A 359 -0.41 12.39 19.21
N GLU A 360 -1.01 11.32 19.72
CA GLU A 360 -2.07 11.36 20.74
C GLU A 360 -1.65 12.11 22.01
N ALA A 361 -0.51 11.76 22.60
CA ALA A 361 -0.04 12.40 23.82
C ALA A 361 0.41 13.85 23.58
N ALA A 362 0.91 14.19 22.39
CA ALA A 362 1.19 15.58 22.01
C ALA A 362 -0.12 16.40 21.91
N ILE A 363 -1.18 15.83 21.33
CA ILE A 363 -2.51 16.45 21.25
C ILE A 363 -3.08 16.64 22.66
N GLU A 364 -3.02 15.61 23.50
CA GLU A 364 -3.53 15.65 24.87
C GLU A 364 -2.80 16.72 25.69
N ALA A 365 -1.46 16.76 25.62
CA ALA A 365 -0.66 17.76 26.30
C ALA A 365 -1.07 19.18 25.87
N LYS A 366 -1.22 19.42 24.56
CA LYS A 366 -1.62 20.74 24.06
C LYS A 366 -3.06 21.10 24.42
N ALA A 367 -3.98 20.14 24.37
CA ALA A 367 -5.36 20.36 24.75
C ALA A 367 -5.50 20.64 26.26
N LEU A 368 -4.70 19.96 27.09
CA LEU A 368 -4.63 20.20 28.53
C LEU A 368 -4.05 21.57 28.86
N GLU A 369 -3.00 21.99 28.16
CA GLU A 369 -2.43 23.34 28.24
C GLU A 369 -3.52 24.41 27.95
N LEU A 370 -4.25 24.25 26.84
CA LEU A 370 -5.34 25.15 26.46
C LEU A 370 -6.53 25.12 27.43
N ALA A 371 -6.68 24.03 28.17
CA ALA A 371 -7.66 23.86 29.24
C ALA A 371 -7.19 24.41 30.60
N GLY A 372 -6.03 25.07 30.67
CA GLY A 372 -5.50 25.57 31.93
C GLY A 372 -5.13 24.45 32.92
N GLY A 373 -4.70 23.29 32.41
CA GLY A 373 -4.21 22.17 33.20
C GLY A 373 -5.26 21.15 33.64
N SER A 374 -6.54 21.32 33.28
CA SER A 374 -7.58 20.32 33.58
C SER A 374 -8.69 20.31 32.53
N PHE A 375 -9.03 19.13 32.01
CA PHE A 375 -10.16 18.97 31.08
C PHE A 375 -11.54 19.25 31.70
N GLU A 376 -11.64 19.32 33.04
CA GLU A 376 -12.89 19.66 33.73
C GLU A 376 -13.25 21.14 33.53
N THR A 377 -12.25 22.02 33.41
CA THR A 377 -12.47 23.46 33.18
C THR A 377 -13.16 23.71 31.83
N LEU A 378 -12.92 22.83 30.84
CA LEU A 378 -13.54 22.93 29.53
C LEU A 378 -15.05 22.69 29.56
N ARG A 379 -15.55 21.91 30.52
CA ARG A 379 -16.99 21.72 30.73
C ARG A 379 -17.63 22.87 31.49
N ALA A 380 -16.89 23.49 32.41
CA ALA A 380 -17.38 24.54 33.28
C ALA A 380 -17.61 25.89 32.57
N TYR A 381 -16.91 26.15 31.45
CA TYR A 381 -17.01 27.40 30.70
C TYR A 381 -17.70 27.24 29.33
N PRO A 382 -18.98 27.64 29.20
CA PRO A 382 -19.62 27.75 27.88
C PRO A 382 -19.05 28.97 27.14
N ARG A 383 -18.04 28.73 26.29
CA ARG A 383 -17.42 29.65 25.29
C ARG A 383 -17.00 31.05 25.78
N PRO A 384 -15.70 31.40 25.69
CA PRO A 384 -15.30 32.69 25.18
C PRO A 384 -15.20 32.60 23.65
N ALA A 385 -15.88 33.50 22.94
CA ALA A 385 -15.44 33.87 21.60
C ALA A 385 -14.00 34.40 21.70
N LEU A 386 -13.15 34.14 20.69
CA LEU A 386 -11.75 34.61 20.58
C LEU A 386 -10.68 33.75 21.28
N MET A 387 -10.34 32.58 20.73
CA MET A 387 -9.04 31.90 20.98
C MET A 387 -8.66 31.02 19.77
N LEU A 388 -8.81 31.52 18.54
CA LEU A 388 -8.30 30.86 17.33
C LEU A 388 -7.22 31.68 16.61
N GLY A 389 -6.88 32.87 17.11
CA GLY A 389 -5.90 33.77 16.48
C GLY A 389 -4.44 33.48 16.83
N GLY A 390 -4.13 32.40 17.57
CA GLY A 390 -2.78 32.11 18.04
C GLY A 390 -2.39 30.63 18.00
N LEU A 391 -3.10 29.82 17.22
CA LEU A 391 -2.78 28.40 16.99
C LEU A 391 -1.87 28.21 15.79
#